data_AF-A0A8I1PKC5-F1
#
_entry.id   AF-A0A8I1PKC5-F1
#
_cell.length_a   1.000
_cell.length_b   1.000
_cell.length_c   1.000
_cell.angle_alpha   90.00
_cell.angle_beta   90.00
_cell.angle_gamma   90.00
#
_symmetry.space_group_name_H-M   'P 1'
#
loop_
_entity.id
_entity.type
_entity.pdbx_description
1 polymer ?
#
loop_
_entity_poly.entity_id
_entity_poly.type
_entity_poly.pdbx_seq_one_letter_code
_entity_poly.pdbx_strand_id
1 'polypeptide(L)'
;MFWFALVCGWVLTAAVIALVWINVRQEGSLGVGVAVGAIGGVLWPVTLWVAIGAWLLNRAASKRTTSTVPTAGQTEAQLAEAEAFAKQADIEGMPTSAAYWRAEVQRLGAQGVASVQPRPPSTGVIVLGCAIAALATLGGLFVAVPSSASVAESTSPPTASGTKTSTGQGTTTDLTLTALGNLRKEFGERAGYAVVDDRATADFIVSEPRPPKCNPYAQKSTNGKFVELPIAVTTHDDPDQFLKFLSFGSSWEFVGTDGRSIDASTLAAGSCAFDAPTTFGPNRIYEFRVIVDIPEQDGVLIFRPPATTAGWEWQYAK
;
A
#
# COMPACT_ATOMS: atom_id res chain seq x y z
N MET A 1 16.77 -7.27 -30.96
CA MET A 1 16.21 -6.01 -31.53
C MET A 1 16.64 -4.75 -30.77
N PHE A 2 16.60 -4.72 -29.44
CA PHE A 2 17.00 -3.54 -28.64
C PHE A 2 18.43 -3.01 -28.93
N TRP A 3 19.40 -3.91 -29.08
CA TRP A 3 20.80 -3.52 -29.33
C TRP A 3 20.99 -2.81 -30.68
N PHE A 4 20.24 -3.22 -31.70
CA PHE A 4 20.29 -2.60 -33.03
C PHE A 4 19.69 -1.20 -33.03
N ALA A 5 18.57 -0.99 -32.32
CA ALA A 5 17.97 0.33 -32.17
C ALA A 5 18.89 1.30 -31.41
N LEU A 6 19.61 0.80 -30.40
CA LEU A 6 20.58 1.59 -29.64
C LEU A 6 21.75 2.03 -30.54
N VAL A 7 22.35 1.11 -31.29
CA VAL A 7 23.46 1.44 -32.20
C VAL A 7 23.03 2.39 -33.32
N CYS A 8 21.88 2.16 -33.96
CA CYS A 8 21.34 3.08 -34.96
C CYS A 8 21.04 4.47 -34.40
N GLY A 9 20.53 4.54 -33.17
CA GLY A 9 20.31 5.81 -32.47
C GLY A 9 21.60 6.61 -32.29
N TRP A 10 22.67 5.96 -31.82
CA TRP A 10 23.98 6.61 -31.65
C TRP A 10 24.56 7.13 -32.97
N VAL A 11 24.45 6.36 -34.05
CA VAL A 11 24.98 6.76 -35.37
C VAL A 11 24.22 7.97 -35.92
N LEU A 12 22.88 8.00 -35.78
CA LEU A 12 22.07 9.13 -36.22
C LEU A 12 22.38 10.40 -35.41
N THR A 13 22.50 10.31 -34.09
CA THR A 13 22.83 11.46 -33.25
C THR A 13 24.22 12.01 -33.58
N ALA A 14 25.21 11.14 -33.80
CA ALA A 14 26.54 11.54 -34.22
C ALA A 14 26.53 12.25 -35.59
N ALA A 15 25.74 11.76 -36.55
CA ALA A 15 25.61 12.37 -37.87
C ALA A 15 24.96 13.76 -37.81
N VAL A 16 23.93 13.95 -36.97
CA VAL A 16 23.28 15.25 -36.78
C VAL A 16 24.24 16.25 -36.12
N ILE A 17 24.98 15.83 -35.10
CA ILE A 17 26.00 16.68 -34.46
C ILE A 17 27.07 17.10 -35.49
N ALA A 18 27.55 16.15 -36.32
CA ALA A 18 28.53 16.45 -37.36
C ALA A 18 28.01 17.44 -38.40
N LEU A 19 26.75 17.30 -38.85
CA LEU A 19 26.13 18.22 -39.81
C LEU A 19 25.94 19.62 -39.23
N VAL A 20 25.48 19.73 -37.98
CA VAL A 20 25.37 21.01 -37.28
C VAL A 20 26.75 21.65 -37.14
N TRP A 21 27.78 20.87 -36.81
CA TRP A 21 29.14 21.38 -36.66
C TRP A 21 29.73 21.88 -37.98
N ILE A 22 29.48 21.18 -39.09
CA ILE A 22 29.90 21.60 -40.44
C ILE A 22 29.21 22.92 -40.83
N ASN A 23 27.91 23.05 -40.55
CA ASN A 23 27.14 24.24 -40.93
C ASN A 23 27.53 25.47 -40.08
N VAL A 24 27.71 25.30 -38.77
CA VAL A 24 28.13 26.39 -37.85
C VAL A 24 29.54 26.89 -38.16
N ARG A 25 30.42 26.04 -38.70
CA ARG A 25 31.80 26.42 -39.04
C ARG A 25 31.88 27.44 -40.17
N GLN A 26 30.85 27.56 -41.02
CA GLN A 26 30.84 28.53 -42.12
C GLN A 26 30.63 29.98 -41.66
N GLU A 27 30.04 30.21 -40.49
CA GLU A 27 29.68 31.56 -40.02
C GLU A 27 30.63 32.15 -38.96
N GLY A 28 31.76 31.48 -38.65
CA GLY A 28 32.80 32.02 -37.76
C GLY A 28 32.42 32.15 -36.27
N SER A 29 31.25 31.63 -35.88
CA SER A 29 30.70 31.73 -34.52
C SER A 29 31.03 30.47 -33.69
N LEU A 30 32.25 30.38 -33.18
CA LEU A 30 32.72 29.25 -32.35
C LEU A 30 31.94 29.10 -31.03
N GLY A 31 31.37 30.19 -30.48
CA GLY A 31 30.69 30.19 -29.18
C GLY A 31 29.34 29.46 -29.18
N VAL A 32 28.57 29.57 -30.27
CA VAL A 32 27.22 28.97 -30.37
C VAL A 32 27.30 27.45 -30.53
N GLY A 33 28.30 26.95 -31.27
CA GLY A 33 28.50 25.51 -31.46
C GLY A 33 28.82 24.74 -30.18
N VAL A 34 29.59 25.34 -29.27
CA VAL A 34 29.96 24.71 -27.99
C VAL A 34 28.77 24.67 -27.02
N ALA A 35 27.97 25.74 -26.97
CA ALA A 35 26.79 25.80 -26.11
C ALA A 35 25.71 24.77 -26.53
N VAL A 36 25.45 24.65 -27.84
CA VAL A 36 24.48 23.66 -28.36
C VAL A 36 24.98 22.23 -28.14
N GLY A 37 26.27 21.98 -28.31
CA GLY A 37 26.88 20.66 -28.05
C GLY A 37 26.80 20.24 -26.57
N ALA A 38 27.03 21.17 -25.64
CA ALA A 38 26.96 20.91 -24.21
C ALA A 38 25.51 20.64 -23.75
N ILE A 39 24.55 21.42 -24.24
CA ILE A 39 23.13 21.24 -23.89
C ILE A 39 22.61 19.91 -24.46
N GLY A 40 22.93 19.59 -25.71
CA GLY A 40 22.54 18.32 -26.33
C GLY A 40 23.18 17.10 -25.66
N GLY A 41 24.45 17.20 -25.25
CA GLY A 41 25.19 16.14 -24.57
C GLY A 41 24.68 15.81 -23.16
N VAL A 42 24.15 16.80 -22.44
CA VAL A 42 23.66 16.60 -21.06
C VAL A 42 22.16 16.24 -21.02
N LEU A 43 21.34 16.73 -21.95
CA LEU A 43 19.92 16.39 -21.99
C LEU A 43 19.64 14.95 -22.46
N TRP A 44 20.50 14.39 -23.33
CA TRP A 44 20.27 13.05 -23.88
C TRP A 44 20.37 11.90 -22.84
N PRO A 45 21.37 11.86 -21.94
CA PRO A 45 21.40 10.88 -20.85
C PRO A 45 20.17 10.98 -19.96
N VAL A 46 19.69 12.19 -19.68
CA VAL A 46 18.54 12.42 -18.79
C VAL A 46 17.24 11.88 -19.43
N THR A 47 17.00 12.14 -20.72
CA THR A 47 15.83 11.59 -21.41
C THR A 47 15.88 10.07 -21.52
N LEU A 48 17.08 9.49 -21.72
CA LEU A 48 17.29 8.05 -21.73
C LEU A 48 16.98 7.42 -20.36
N TRP A 49 17.44 8.04 -19.26
CA TRP A 49 17.14 7.58 -17.90
C TRP A 49 15.66 7.67 -17.56
N VAL A 50 14.96 8.73 -17.98
CA VAL A 50 13.51 8.86 -17.80
C VAL A 50 12.77 7.77 -18.58
N ALA A 51 13.17 7.49 -19.83
CA ALA A 51 12.57 6.43 -20.64
C ALA A 51 12.79 5.03 -20.02
N ILE A 52 13.98 4.76 -19.49
CA ILE A 52 14.29 3.51 -18.79
C ILE A 52 13.48 3.39 -17.50
N GLY A 53 13.36 4.47 -16.72
CA GLY A 53 12.56 4.50 -15.50
C GLY A 53 11.08 4.24 -15.77
N ALA A 54 10.50 4.89 -16.78
CA ALA A 54 9.12 4.66 -17.22
C ALA A 54 8.90 3.21 -17.69
N TRP A 55 9.86 2.64 -18.43
CA TRP A 55 9.78 1.24 -18.86
C TRP A 55 9.84 0.26 -17.69
N LEU A 56 10.72 0.49 -16.71
CA LEU A 56 10.82 -0.36 -15.51
C LEU A 56 9.56 -0.27 -14.65
N LEU A 57 8.98 0.93 -14.47
CA LEU A 57 7.72 1.12 -13.76
C LEU A 57 6.56 0.38 -14.45
N ASN A 58 6.46 0.47 -15.78
CA ASN A 58 5.42 -0.23 -16.54
C ASN A 58 5.59 -1.76 -16.47
N ARG A 59 6.83 -2.26 -16.44
CA ARG A 59 7.13 -3.69 -16.26
C ARG A 59 6.82 -4.18 -14.85
N ALA A 60 7.07 -3.35 -13.83
CA ALA A 60 6.73 -3.65 -12.44
C ALA A 60 5.20 -3.67 -12.23
N ALA A 61 4.46 -2.76 -12.86
CA ALA A 61 3.01 -2.75 -12.87
C ALA A 61 2.44 -4.00 -13.58
N SER A 62 3.01 -4.38 -14.73
CA SER A 62 2.56 -5.55 -15.51
C SER A 62 2.74 -6.89 -14.78
N LYS A 63 3.71 -6.98 -13.85
CA LYS A 63 3.90 -8.19 -13.03
C LYS A 63 2.88 -8.35 -11.89
N ARG A 64 2.16 -7.29 -11.52
CA ARG A 64 1.13 -7.35 -10.46
C ARG A 64 -0.26 -7.73 -10.99
N THR A 65 -0.46 -7.74 -12.31
CA THR A 65 -1.76 -8.02 -12.94
C THR A 65 -1.88 -9.45 -13.47
N THR A 66 -1.19 -10.43 -12.88
CA THR A 66 -1.59 -11.84 -12.98
C THR A 66 -2.71 -12.14 -11.98
N SER A 67 -3.80 -11.37 -12.04
CA SER A 67 -5.09 -11.92 -11.65
C SER A 67 -5.45 -12.87 -12.77
N THR A 68 -5.47 -14.17 -12.46
CA THR A 68 -6.08 -15.21 -13.28
C THR A 68 -7.51 -14.79 -13.60
N VAL A 69 -7.69 -14.10 -14.72
CA VAL A 69 -9.00 -14.00 -15.38
C VAL A 69 -9.34 -15.44 -15.72
N PRO A 70 -10.40 -16.02 -15.15
CA PRO A 70 -10.77 -17.38 -15.46
C PRO A 70 -10.96 -17.49 -16.96
N THR A 71 -10.14 -18.32 -17.61
CA THR A 71 -10.26 -18.60 -19.04
C THR A 71 -11.67 -19.10 -19.33
N ALA A 72 -12.23 -18.80 -20.50
CA ALA A 72 -13.59 -19.20 -20.88
C ALA A 72 -13.91 -20.69 -20.61
N GLY A 73 -12.92 -21.58 -20.74
CA GLY A 73 -13.06 -23.00 -20.41
C GLY A 73 -13.21 -23.31 -18.91
N GLN A 74 -12.70 -22.47 -18.00
CA GLN A 74 -12.92 -22.62 -16.56
C GLN A 74 -14.33 -22.21 -16.15
N THR A 75 -14.94 -21.26 -16.86
CA THR A 75 -16.31 -20.82 -16.60
C THR A 75 -17.33 -21.87 -17.03
N GLU A 76 -17.10 -22.58 -18.14
CA GLU A 76 -17.94 -23.71 -18.56
C GLU A 76 -17.88 -24.89 -17.58
N ALA A 77 -16.68 -25.22 -17.09
CA ALA A 77 -16.51 -26.29 -16.10
C ALA A 77 -17.24 -25.98 -14.77
N GLN A 78 -17.14 -24.73 -14.29
CA GLN A 78 -17.84 -24.29 -13.07
C GLN A 78 -19.36 -24.26 -13.24
N LEU A 79 -19.85 -23.92 -14.43
CA LEU A 79 -21.29 -23.94 -14.72
C LEU A 79 -21.83 -25.39 -14.68
N ALA A 80 -21.11 -26.34 -15.28
CA ALA A 80 -21.48 -27.74 -15.29
C ALA A 80 -21.49 -28.36 -13.87
N GLU A 81 -20.51 -27.98 -13.05
CA GLU A 81 -20.41 -28.41 -11.66
C GLU A 81 -21.56 -27.85 -10.79
N ALA A 82 -21.87 -26.56 -10.92
CA ALA A 82 -22.99 -25.94 -10.22
C ALA A 82 -24.35 -26.57 -10.62
N GLU A 83 -24.52 -26.93 -11.90
CA GLU A 83 -25.73 -27.63 -12.37
C GLU A 83 -25.82 -29.05 -11.79
N ALA A 84 -24.70 -29.76 -11.67
CA ALA A 84 -24.66 -31.09 -11.05
C ALA A 84 -25.08 -31.03 -9.57
N PHE A 85 -24.61 -30.03 -8.81
CA PHE A 85 -25.00 -29.83 -7.42
C PHE A 85 -26.48 -29.46 -7.27
N ALA A 86 -27.04 -28.68 -8.19
CA ALA A 86 -28.48 -28.37 -8.19
C ALA A 86 -29.32 -29.65 -8.35
N LYS A 87 -28.95 -30.54 -9.28
CA LYS A 87 -29.65 -31.82 -9.50
C LYS A 87 -29.52 -32.77 -8.30
N GLN A 88 -28.35 -32.82 -7.68
CA GLN A 88 -28.14 -33.65 -6.49
C GLN A 88 -29.01 -33.17 -5.32
N ALA A 89 -29.07 -31.85 -5.10
CA ALA A 89 -29.91 -31.27 -4.05
C ALA A 89 -31.42 -31.52 -4.26
N ASP A 90 -31.88 -31.60 -5.52
CA ASP A 90 -33.26 -31.97 -5.84
C ASP A 90 -33.55 -33.44 -5.49
N ILE A 91 -32.62 -34.36 -5.77
CA ILE A 91 -32.76 -35.79 -5.45
C ILE A 91 -32.80 -36.01 -3.93
N GLU A 92 -32.00 -35.28 -3.19
CA GLU A 92 -31.92 -35.36 -1.73
C GLU A 92 -33.07 -34.64 -1.01
N GLY A 93 -33.99 -34.00 -1.75
CA GLY A 93 -35.13 -33.31 -1.16
C GLY A 93 -34.74 -32.06 -0.36
N MET A 94 -33.66 -31.37 -0.76
CA MET A 94 -33.19 -30.12 -0.15
C MET A 94 -33.58 -28.90 -1.01
N PRO A 95 -34.82 -28.38 -0.91
CA PRO A 95 -35.34 -27.36 -1.82
C PRO A 95 -34.59 -26.02 -1.72
N THR A 96 -34.07 -25.68 -0.54
CA THR A 96 -33.31 -24.44 -0.30
C THR A 96 -31.93 -24.50 -0.97
N SER A 97 -31.23 -25.63 -0.85
CA SER A 97 -29.93 -25.86 -1.50
C SER A 97 -30.07 -25.88 -3.03
N ALA A 98 -31.12 -26.52 -3.54
CA ALA A 98 -31.39 -26.54 -4.97
C ALA A 98 -31.72 -25.13 -5.52
N ALA A 99 -32.47 -24.31 -4.77
CA ALA A 99 -32.73 -22.92 -5.14
C ALA A 99 -31.45 -22.08 -5.17
N TYR A 100 -30.55 -22.28 -4.20
CA TYR A 100 -29.25 -21.61 -4.16
C TYR A 100 -28.40 -21.93 -5.39
N TRP A 101 -28.22 -23.22 -5.71
CA TRP A 101 -27.39 -23.63 -6.84
C TRP A 101 -27.96 -23.16 -8.19
N ARG A 102 -29.29 -23.14 -8.35
CA ARG A 102 -29.92 -22.57 -9.55
C ARG A 102 -29.66 -21.07 -9.68
N ALA A 103 -29.70 -20.31 -8.58
CA ALA A 103 -29.36 -18.89 -8.59
C ALA A 103 -27.89 -18.65 -8.96
N GLU A 104 -26.98 -19.52 -8.49
CA GLU A 104 -25.55 -19.43 -8.82
C GLU A 104 -25.27 -19.75 -10.30
N VAL A 105 -25.95 -20.74 -10.88
CA VAL A 105 -25.89 -21.03 -12.32
C VAL A 105 -26.34 -19.80 -13.15
N GLN A 106 -27.43 -19.14 -12.75
CA GLN A 106 -27.90 -17.92 -13.41
C GLN A 106 -26.88 -16.77 -13.29
N ARG A 107 -26.25 -16.61 -12.13
CA ARG A 107 -25.22 -15.59 -11.88
C ARG A 107 -23.99 -15.82 -12.77
N LEU A 108 -23.48 -17.06 -12.82
CA LEU A 108 -22.33 -17.43 -13.64
C LEU A 108 -22.64 -17.29 -15.14
N GLY A 109 -23.83 -17.69 -15.57
CA GLY A 109 -24.29 -17.51 -16.95
C GLY A 109 -24.34 -16.03 -17.37
N ALA A 110 -24.87 -15.15 -16.51
CA ALA A 110 -24.92 -13.71 -16.78
C ALA A 110 -23.52 -13.08 -16.86
N GLN A 111 -22.56 -13.56 -16.05
CA GLN A 111 -21.17 -13.10 -16.08
C GLN A 111 -20.43 -13.53 -17.35
N GLY A 112 -20.70 -14.73 -17.88
CA GLY A 112 -20.12 -15.21 -19.12
C GLY A 112 -20.47 -14.33 -20.33
N VAL A 113 -21.74 -13.91 -20.44
CA VAL A 113 -22.23 -13.11 -21.58
C VAL A 113 -21.65 -11.68 -21.59
N ALA A 114 -21.36 -11.10 -20.42
CA ALA A 114 -20.81 -9.74 -20.32
C ALA A 114 -19.33 -9.63 -20.74
N SER A 115 -18.60 -10.75 -20.81
CA SER A 115 -17.16 -10.75 -21.09
C SER A 115 -16.78 -10.78 -22.57
N VAL A 116 -17.75 -10.98 -23.48
CA VAL A 116 -17.53 -11.11 -24.94
C VAL A 116 -17.93 -9.81 -25.68
N GLN A 117 -17.53 -8.65 -25.16
CA GLN A 117 -17.53 -7.42 -25.96
C GLN A 117 -16.12 -7.13 -26.45
N PRO A 118 -15.84 -7.19 -27.77
CA PRO A 118 -14.53 -6.83 -28.31
C PRO A 118 -14.26 -5.36 -28.02
N ARG A 119 -13.34 -5.09 -27.09
CA ARG A 119 -12.83 -3.72 -26.86
C ARG A 119 -12.14 -3.25 -28.15
N PRO A 120 -12.51 -2.08 -28.72
CA PRO A 120 -11.75 -1.51 -29.82
C PRO A 120 -10.32 -1.21 -29.35
N PRO A 121 -9.29 -1.44 -30.18
CA PRO A 121 -7.89 -1.27 -29.80
C PRO A 121 -7.57 0.21 -29.57
N SER A 122 -7.60 0.65 -28.31
CA SER A 122 -7.26 2.01 -27.87
C SER A 122 -5.76 2.16 -27.58
N THR A 123 -4.90 1.68 -28.46
CA THR A 123 -3.43 1.81 -28.32
C THR A 123 -2.85 3.05 -29.02
N GLY A 124 -3.70 3.93 -29.59
CA GLY A 124 -3.26 5.04 -30.44
C GLY A 124 -3.15 6.44 -29.81
N VAL A 125 -3.68 6.70 -28.60
CA VAL A 125 -3.93 8.10 -28.17
C VAL A 125 -2.93 8.64 -27.13
N ILE A 126 -2.15 7.80 -26.45
CA ILE A 126 -1.28 8.29 -25.35
C ILE A 126 0.07 8.85 -25.85
N VAL A 127 0.48 8.58 -27.10
CA VAL A 127 1.76 9.07 -27.63
C VAL A 127 1.67 10.52 -28.18
N LEU A 128 0.47 11.06 -28.42
CA LEU A 128 0.30 12.41 -28.98
C LEU A 128 0.21 13.53 -27.92
N GLY A 129 0.04 13.19 -26.64
CA GLY A 129 -0.14 14.18 -25.57
C GLY A 129 1.15 14.83 -25.04
N CYS A 130 2.29 14.12 -25.09
CA CYS A 130 3.54 14.61 -24.50
C CYS A 130 4.34 15.59 -25.38
N ALA A 131 4.01 15.73 -26.67
CA ALA A 131 4.73 16.64 -27.57
C ALA A 131 4.32 18.12 -27.41
N ILE A 132 3.13 18.41 -26.87
CA ILE A 132 2.60 19.78 -26.79
C ILE A 132 3.06 20.50 -25.50
N ALA A 133 3.35 19.77 -24.42
CA ALA A 133 3.79 20.36 -23.15
C ALA A 133 5.22 20.92 -23.17
N ALA A 134 6.09 20.44 -24.08
CA ALA A 134 7.48 20.89 -24.17
C ALA A 134 7.66 22.24 -24.90
N LEU A 135 6.64 22.73 -25.62
CA LEU A 135 6.69 24.02 -26.32
C LEU A 135 6.19 25.20 -25.49
N ALA A 136 5.55 24.95 -24.34
CA ALA A 136 4.98 26.01 -23.50
C ALA A 136 5.96 26.61 -22.47
N THR A 137 7.13 26.00 -22.23
CA THR A 137 8.06 26.43 -21.17
C THR A 137 9.11 27.46 -21.62
N LEU A 138 9.13 27.86 -22.90
CA LEU A 138 10.07 28.87 -23.43
C LEU A 138 9.50 30.30 -23.57
N GLY A 139 8.22 30.52 -23.24
CA GLY A 139 7.53 31.82 -23.43
C GLY A 139 7.34 32.70 -22.19
N GLY A 140 7.86 32.30 -21.02
CA GLY A 140 7.46 32.87 -19.72
C GLY A 140 8.48 33.77 -19.01
N LEU A 141 9.48 34.32 -19.71
CA LEU A 141 10.40 35.32 -19.15
C LEU A 141 10.04 36.68 -19.73
N PHE A 142 9.25 37.49 -19.02
CA PHE A 142 9.17 38.96 -19.04
C PHE A 142 7.79 39.41 -18.56
N VAL A 143 7.63 39.80 -17.28
CA VAL A 143 6.88 41.01 -16.82
C VAL A 143 7.29 41.28 -15.36
N ALA A 144 7.53 42.56 -15.07
CA ALA A 144 8.11 43.12 -13.86
C ALA A 144 7.13 43.32 -12.67
N VAL A 145 7.75 43.40 -11.47
CA VAL A 145 7.31 43.89 -10.13
C VAL A 145 6.98 45.41 -10.23
N PRO A 146 6.19 46.13 -9.37
CA PRO A 146 6.05 46.00 -7.89
C PRO A 146 4.70 46.41 -7.23
N SER A 147 4.59 46.30 -5.89
CA SER A 147 4.33 47.45 -4.97
C SER A 147 3.73 47.06 -3.59
N SER A 148 4.19 47.81 -2.59
CA SER A 148 4.04 47.79 -1.12
C SER A 148 2.64 47.99 -0.51
N ALA A 149 2.47 47.50 0.74
CA ALA A 149 2.03 48.20 1.98
C ALA A 149 1.51 47.15 3.01
N SER A 150 2.01 46.97 4.23
CA SER A 150 2.12 47.82 5.45
C SER A 150 0.97 47.62 6.47
N VAL A 151 1.32 47.72 7.77
CA VAL A 151 0.51 47.84 9.01
C VAL A 151 0.24 46.51 9.76
N ALA A 152 1.01 46.17 10.82
CA ALA A 152 0.86 46.46 12.28
C ALA A 152 -0.08 45.44 12.98
N GLU A 153 -0.02 45.10 14.26
CA GLU A 153 0.91 45.13 15.39
C GLU A 153 0.19 44.34 16.53
N SER A 154 0.96 43.67 17.39
CA SER A 154 0.70 43.11 18.74
C SER A 154 -0.73 42.98 19.31
N THR A 155 -0.99 41.85 19.99
CA THR A 155 -1.32 41.77 21.45
C THR A 155 -1.37 40.30 21.93
N SER A 156 -0.71 40.01 23.06
CA SER A 156 -0.87 38.81 23.91
C SER A 156 -1.31 39.25 25.33
N PRO A 157 -1.50 38.36 26.32
CA PRO A 157 -2.49 37.29 26.49
C PRO A 157 -3.41 37.58 27.70
N PRO A 158 -4.23 36.60 28.16
CA PRO A 158 -4.13 36.31 29.59
C PRO A 158 -4.11 34.82 29.96
N THR A 159 -3.36 34.57 31.03
CA THR A 159 -3.26 33.38 31.87
C THR A 159 -4.54 33.16 32.69
N ALA A 160 -5.04 31.93 32.73
CA ALA A 160 -5.83 31.41 33.85
C ALA A 160 -5.55 29.92 34.08
N SER A 161 -5.22 29.61 35.32
CA SER A 161 -4.83 28.31 35.85
C SER A 161 -5.99 27.32 35.98
N GLY A 162 -5.69 26.04 35.76
CA GLY A 162 -6.12 24.96 36.65
C GLY A 162 -7.24 24.06 36.17
N THR A 163 -6.88 22.90 35.60
CA THR A 163 -7.47 21.59 35.95
C THR A 163 -6.49 20.51 35.47
N LYS A 164 -6.02 19.66 36.41
CA LYS A 164 -5.21 18.48 36.10
C LYS A 164 -6.11 17.43 35.48
N THR A 165 -6.06 17.30 34.16
CA THR A 165 -6.50 16.12 33.42
C THR A 165 -5.31 15.64 32.62
N SER A 166 -4.87 14.42 32.89
CA SER A 166 -3.78 13.74 32.18
C SER A 166 -4.26 13.39 30.77
N THR A 167 -4.28 14.38 29.90
CA THR A 167 -4.37 14.20 28.45
C THR A 167 -2.94 14.19 27.94
N GLY A 168 -2.40 13.00 27.71
CA GLY A 168 -1.17 12.82 26.94
C GLY A 168 -1.43 13.22 25.49
N GLN A 169 -1.40 14.52 25.23
CA GLN A 169 -1.39 15.10 23.90
C GLN A 169 0.05 14.99 23.40
N GLY A 170 0.33 13.89 22.72
CA GLY A 170 1.57 13.72 21.97
C GLY A 170 1.56 14.69 20.79
N THR A 171 2.14 15.86 20.99
CA THR A 171 2.61 16.73 19.91
C THR A 171 3.45 15.88 18.96
N THR A 172 3.26 16.06 17.64
CA THR A 172 3.97 15.42 16.53
C THR A 172 5.48 15.57 16.71
N THR A 173 6.06 14.71 17.54
CA THR A 173 7.47 14.67 17.90
C THR A 173 8.05 13.59 17.01
N ASP A 174 9.06 13.97 16.22
CA ASP A 174 10.01 13.11 15.52
C ASP A 174 9.84 11.63 15.88
N LEU A 175 9.06 10.90 15.05
CA LEU A 175 8.71 9.51 15.30
C LEU A 175 9.99 8.68 15.25
N THR A 176 10.66 8.58 16.38
CA THR A 176 11.94 7.90 16.50
C THR A 176 11.68 6.42 16.37
N LEU A 177 11.97 5.89 15.18
CA LEU A 177 11.89 4.45 14.92
C LEU A 177 12.93 3.72 15.75
N THR A 178 12.58 2.51 16.15
CA THR A 178 13.49 1.60 16.84
C THR A 178 14.56 1.07 15.89
N ALA A 179 15.54 0.32 16.42
CA ALA A 179 16.51 -0.39 15.59
C ALA A 179 15.86 -1.38 14.62
N LEU A 180 14.64 -1.85 14.92
CA LEU A 180 13.85 -2.74 14.07
C LEU A 180 12.94 -1.97 13.08
N GLY A 181 13.01 -0.62 13.08
CA GLY A 181 12.23 0.23 12.18
C GLY A 181 10.75 0.35 12.55
N ASN A 182 10.37 0.10 13.82
CA ASN A 182 8.98 0.22 14.28
C ASN A 182 8.83 1.34 15.31
N LEU A 183 7.57 1.67 15.62
CA LEU A 183 7.20 2.57 16.69
C LEU A 183 7.19 1.82 18.01
N ARG A 184 8.08 2.19 18.93
CA ARG A 184 8.08 1.63 20.29
C ARG A 184 6.80 2.00 21.02
N LYS A 185 6.21 1.03 21.71
CA LYS A 185 5.03 1.17 22.57
C LYS A 185 5.19 0.45 23.88
N GLU A 186 4.51 0.97 24.91
CA GLU A 186 4.25 0.25 26.15
C GLU A 186 2.88 -0.45 26.08
N PHE A 187 2.72 -1.56 26.82
CA PHE A 187 1.40 -2.17 26.95
C PHE A 187 0.47 -1.20 27.68
N GLY A 188 -0.75 -1.04 27.17
CA GLY A 188 -1.71 -0.02 27.62
C GLY A 188 -1.54 1.35 26.97
N GLU A 189 -0.47 1.58 26.20
CA GLU A 189 -0.27 2.82 25.46
C GLU A 189 -1.13 2.85 24.18
N ARG A 190 -1.61 4.04 23.81
CA ARG A 190 -2.34 4.27 22.56
C ARG A 190 -1.40 4.30 21.36
N ALA A 191 -1.80 3.61 20.29
CA ALA A 191 -1.21 3.65 18.96
C ALA A 191 -2.25 4.13 17.94
N GLY A 192 -1.80 4.82 16.89
CA GLY A 192 -2.67 5.33 15.82
C GLY A 192 -2.31 4.70 14.48
N TYR A 193 -3.30 4.24 13.72
CA TYR A 193 -3.18 3.64 12.41
C TYR A 193 -3.69 4.59 11.31
N ALA A 194 -3.00 4.59 10.16
CA ALA A 194 -3.28 5.46 9.01
C ALA A 194 -3.44 6.94 9.40
N VAL A 195 -2.38 7.51 9.96
CA VAL A 195 -2.37 8.92 10.39
C VAL A 195 -2.13 9.82 9.18
N VAL A 196 -3.11 10.68 8.87
CA VAL A 196 -3.03 11.70 7.82
C VAL A 196 -3.39 13.05 8.44
N ASP A 197 -2.54 14.07 8.26
CA ASP A 197 -2.71 15.40 8.87
C ASP A 197 -3.01 15.34 10.38
N ASP A 198 -2.22 14.55 11.11
CA ASP A 198 -2.35 14.28 12.55
C ASP A 198 -3.69 13.64 12.98
N ARG A 199 -4.48 13.10 12.05
CA ARG A 199 -5.72 12.36 12.33
C ARG A 199 -5.54 10.89 11.99
N ALA A 200 -5.66 10.03 13.00
CA ALA A 200 -5.65 8.58 12.81
C ALA A 200 -7.01 8.10 12.29
N THR A 201 -7.02 7.15 11.36
CA THR A 201 -8.25 6.43 10.97
C THR A 201 -8.70 5.44 12.07
N ALA A 202 -7.76 4.93 12.85
CA ALA A 202 -8.06 4.15 14.04
C ALA A 202 -7.02 4.39 15.15
N ASP A 203 -7.49 4.53 16.38
CA ASP A 203 -6.67 4.41 17.57
C ASP A 203 -6.86 3.02 18.16
N PHE A 204 -5.79 2.42 18.66
CA PHE A 204 -5.87 1.14 19.34
C PHE A 204 -4.93 1.07 20.54
N ILE A 205 -5.29 0.22 21.50
CA ILE A 205 -4.52 -0.06 22.70
C ILE A 205 -4.35 -1.56 22.82
N VAL A 206 -3.11 -2.01 22.96
CA VAL A 206 -2.78 -3.40 23.28
C VAL A 206 -2.49 -3.47 24.77
N SER A 207 -3.35 -4.13 25.53
CA SER A 207 -3.21 -4.26 26.98
C SER A 207 -2.13 -5.29 27.35
N GLU A 208 -1.81 -5.38 28.65
CA GLU A 208 -0.87 -6.37 29.15
C GLU A 208 -1.25 -7.80 28.73
N PRO A 209 -0.26 -8.63 28.33
CA PRO A 209 -0.50 -10.01 27.94
C PRO A 209 -1.07 -10.87 29.08
N ARG A 210 -1.97 -11.79 28.75
CA ARG A 210 -2.66 -12.68 29.70
C ARG A 210 -2.51 -14.15 29.34
N PRO A 211 -2.71 -15.07 30.30
CA PRO A 211 -2.85 -16.49 29.99
C PRO A 211 -3.99 -16.72 29.01
N PRO A 212 -3.79 -17.55 27.97
CA PRO A 212 -4.78 -17.78 26.92
C PRO A 212 -5.94 -18.64 27.43
N LYS A 213 -7.15 -18.35 26.93
CA LYS A 213 -8.33 -19.20 27.14
C LYS A 213 -8.71 -19.86 25.80
N CYS A 214 -8.08 -20.99 25.53
CA CYS A 214 -8.33 -21.77 24.31
C CYS A 214 -9.57 -22.66 24.44
N ASN A 215 -10.20 -22.95 23.30
CA ASN A 215 -11.20 -24.00 23.22
C ASN A 215 -10.56 -25.41 23.27
N PRO A 216 -11.31 -26.48 23.60
CA PRO A 216 -10.76 -27.84 23.70
C PRO A 216 -10.19 -28.44 22.42
N TYR A 217 -10.51 -27.87 21.25
CA TYR A 217 -10.07 -28.34 19.93
C TYR A 217 -8.86 -27.55 19.40
N ALA A 218 -8.31 -26.66 20.22
CA ALA A 218 -7.12 -25.89 19.86
C ALA A 218 -5.94 -26.82 19.57
N GLN A 219 -5.22 -26.51 18.50
CA GLN A 219 -3.96 -27.17 18.20
C GLN A 219 -2.91 -26.80 19.24
N LYS A 220 -1.87 -27.63 19.39
CA LYS A 220 -0.73 -27.28 20.22
C LYS A 220 0.03 -26.10 19.60
N SER A 221 0.59 -25.25 20.46
CA SER A 221 1.47 -24.16 20.05
C SER A 221 2.64 -24.68 19.20
N THR A 222 2.99 -23.91 18.17
CA THR A 222 4.10 -24.18 17.25
C THR A 222 5.40 -23.58 17.78
N ASN A 223 5.34 -22.42 18.45
CA ASN A 223 6.52 -21.67 18.88
C ASN A 223 6.87 -21.88 20.36
N GLY A 224 5.97 -22.45 21.16
CA GLY A 224 6.18 -22.81 22.56
C GLY A 224 4.97 -22.54 23.45
N LYS A 225 4.46 -21.31 23.45
CA LYS A 225 3.29 -20.91 24.25
C LYS A 225 2.32 -20.00 23.51
N PHE A 226 1.05 -20.11 23.87
CA PHE A 226 0.03 -19.14 23.49
C PHE A 226 -0.06 -18.02 24.52
N VAL A 227 -0.35 -16.81 24.05
CA VAL A 227 -0.54 -15.62 24.86
C VAL A 227 -1.74 -14.83 24.35
N GLU A 228 -2.61 -14.39 25.25
CA GLU A 228 -3.77 -13.55 24.92
C GLU A 228 -3.41 -12.07 25.04
N LEU A 229 -3.75 -11.30 24.01
CA LEU A 229 -3.59 -9.86 23.94
C LEU A 229 -4.98 -9.21 23.89
N PRO A 230 -5.44 -8.57 24.97
CA PRO A 230 -6.66 -7.77 24.95
C PRO A 230 -6.42 -6.49 24.14
N ILE A 231 -7.29 -6.20 23.19
CA ILE A 231 -7.18 -5.05 22.30
C ILE A 231 -8.48 -4.24 22.33
N ALA A 232 -8.33 -2.93 22.51
CA ALA A 232 -9.40 -1.97 22.31
C ALA A 232 -9.08 -1.12 21.08
N VAL A 233 -10.05 -0.93 20.18
CA VAL A 233 -9.93 -0.14 18.96
C VAL A 233 -11.06 0.88 18.89
N THR A 234 -10.71 2.14 18.66
CA THR A 234 -11.64 3.21 18.32
C THR A 234 -11.37 3.63 16.88
N THR A 235 -12.34 3.42 15.99
CA THR A 235 -12.24 3.83 14.59
C THR A 235 -12.88 5.19 14.38
N HIS A 236 -12.37 5.94 13.41
CA HIS A 236 -12.82 7.27 13.03
C HIS A 236 -13.33 7.27 11.58
N ASP A 237 -13.53 8.45 11.00
CA ASP A 237 -13.84 8.60 9.59
C ASP A 237 -12.74 7.97 8.71
N ASP A 238 -13.18 7.23 7.69
CA ASP A 238 -12.29 6.48 6.79
C ASP A 238 -12.62 6.73 5.32
N PRO A 239 -12.41 7.96 4.80
CA PRO A 239 -12.72 8.29 3.41
C PRO A 239 -11.89 7.49 2.41
N ASP A 240 -10.66 7.11 2.79
CA ASP A 240 -9.70 6.39 1.94
C ASP A 240 -9.77 4.87 2.09
N GLN A 241 -10.69 4.37 2.93
CA GLN A 241 -10.93 2.96 3.19
C GLN A 241 -9.71 2.20 3.74
N PHE A 242 -8.91 2.82 4.62
CA PHE A 242 -7.76 2.19 5.27
C PHE A 242 -8.16 1.06 6.24
N LEU A 243 -9.37 1.11 6.82
CA LEU A 243 -9.84 0.12 7.79
C LEU A 243 -9.95 -1.30 7.20
N LYS A 244 -10.10 -1.43 5.87
CA LYS A 244 -10.15 -2.76 5.20
C LYS A 244 -8.83 -3.50 5.23
N PHE A 245 -7.71 -2.80 5.49
CA PHE A 245 -6.39 -3.39 5.60
C PHE A 245 -5.97 -3.64 7.06
N LEU A 246 -6.75 -3.16 8.02
CA LEU A 246 -6.48 -3.36 9.44
C LEU A 246 -7.01 -4.73 9.88
N SER A 247 -6.11 -5.65 10.19
CA SER A 247 -6.44 -6.99 10.70
C SER A 247 -5.56 -7.35 11.88
N PHE A 248 -6.14 -7.41 13.07
CA PHE A 248 -5.43 -7.81 14.29
C PHE A 248 -5.35 -9.33 14.47
N GLY A 249 -6.12 -10.12 13.70
CA GLY A 249 -6.01 -11.58 13.73
C GLY A 249 -4.79 -12.13 12.98
N SER A 250 -3.97 -11.25 12.41
CA SER A 250 -2.79 -11.59 11.62
C SER A 250 -1.72 -10.52 11.78
N SER A 251 -0.58 -10.67 11.10
CA SER A 251 0.47 -9.65 11.01
C SER A 251 1.21 -9.37 12.33
N TRP A 252 1.16 -10.35 13.25
CA TRP A 252 1.99 -10.39 14.45
C TRP A 252 3.25 -11.20 14.22
N GLU A 253 4.36 -10.66 14.72
CA GLU A 253 5.69 -11.25 14.66
C GLU A 253 6.31 -11.16 16.04
N PHE A 254 7.13 -12.14 16.41
CA PHE A 254 7.98 -12.07 17.59
C PHE A 254 9.45 -12.05 17.18
N VAL A 255 10.23 -11.15 17.78
CA VAL A 255 11.67 -11.07 17.58
C VAL A 255 12.37 -11.39 18.89
N GLY A 256 13.10 -12.50 18.91
CA GLY A 256 13.87 -12.93 20.07
C GLY A 256 15.07 -12.01 20.35
N THR A 257 15.71 -12.19 21.50
CA THR A 257 16.96 -11.49 21.86
C THR A 257 18.13 -11.83 20.92
N ASP A 258 18.03 -12.93 20.18
CA ASP A 258 18.97 -13.31 19.12
C ASP A 258 18.72 -12.58 17.79
N GLY A 259 17.72 -11.69 17.75
CA GLY A 259 17.33 -10.91 16.57
C GLY A 259 16.56 -11.71 15.52
N ARG A 260 16.19 -12.97 15.81
CA ARG A 260 15.42 -13.78 14.86
C ARG A 260 13.94 -13.48 14.95
N SER A 261 13.39 -13.21 13.79
CA SER A 261 11.96 -13.05 13.53
C SER A 261 11.27 -14.41 13.40
N ILE A 262 10.11 -14.54 14.04
CA ILE A 262 9.20 -15.67 13.86
C ILE A 262 7.76 -15.16 13.74
N ASP A 263 6.96 -15.86 12.94
CA ASP A 263 5.53 -15.58 12.83
C ASP A 263 4.82 -15.93 14.15
N ALA A 264 4.14 -14.95 14.73
CA ALA A 264 3.36 -15.12 15.95
C ALA A 264 1.86 -15.32 15.68
N SER A 265 1.43 -15.13 14.43
CA SER A 265 0.04 -15.33 13.97
C SER A 265 -0.17 -16.74 13.39
N THR A 266 0.36 -17.77 14.04
CA THR A 266 0.34 -19.13 13.51
C THR A 266 -1.08 -19.70 13.39
N LEU A 267 -1.28 -20.71 12.53
CA LEU A 267 -2.55 -21.45 12.45
C LEU A 267 -2.95 -22.04 13.81
N ALA A 268 -1.96 -22.45 14.61
CA ALA A 268 -2.18 -22.96 15.96
C ALA A 268 -2.75 -21.86 16.87
N ALA A 269 -2.22 -20.63 16.82
CA ALA A 269 -2.75 -19.48 17.54
C ALA A 269 -4.21 -19.20 17.15
N GLY A 270 -4.50 -19.18 15.84
CA GLY A 270 -5.85 -18.97 15.31
C GLY A 270 -6.85 -20.06 15.72
N SER A 271 -6.38 -21.29 15.95
CA SER A 271 -7.23 -22.39 16.44
C SER A 271 -7.59 -22.29 17.93
N CYS A 272 -6.85 -21.50 18.73
CA CYS A 272 -7.10 -21.34 20.16
C CYS A 272 -8.34 -20.48 20.43
N ALA A 273 -8.38 -19.27 19.87
CA ALA A 273 -9.53 -18.38 19.89
C ALA A 273 -9.46 -17.41 18.72
N PHE A 274 -10.60 -17.12 18.08
CA PHE A 274 -10.68 -16.16 16.99
C PHE A 274 -11.82 -15.18 17.26
N ASP A 275 -11.54 -14.22 18.14
CA ASP A 275 -12.51 -13.19 18.53
C ASP A 275 -12.23 -11.83 17.86
N ALA A 276 -11.16 -11.74 17.07
CA ALA A 276 -10.78 -10.51 16.39
C ALA A 276 -11.71 -10.25 15.18
N PRO A 277 -12.31 -9.04 15.07
CA PRO A 277 -13.07 -8.66 13.89
C PRO A 277 -12.21 -8.77 12.63
N THR A 278 -12.78 -9.34 11.57
CA THR A 278 -12.15 -9.38 10.25
C THR A 278 -12.36 -8.09 9.45
N THR A 279 -13.33 -7.28 9.86
CA THR A 279 -13.67 -6.00 9.23
C THR A 279 -14.00 -4.95 10.29
N PHE A 280 -13.50 -3.74 10.09
CA PHE A 280 -13.81 -2.58 10.92
C PHE A 280 -14.68 -1.60 10.13
N GLY A 281 -15.70 -1.05 10.79
CA GLY A 281 -16.50 0.05 10.27
C GLY A 281 -16.01 1.38 10.85
N PRO A 282 -16.25 2.51 10.17
CA PRO A 282 -15.87 3.83 10.67
C PRO A 282 -16.71 4.22 11.90
N ASN A 283 -16.14 5.10 12.74
CA ASN A 283 -16.80 5.70 13.90
C ASN A 283 -17.40 4.69 14.90
N ARG A 284 -16.62 3.67 15.27
CA ARG A 284 -17.04 2.56 16.15
C ARG A 284 -15.98 2.25 17.20
N ILE A 285 -16.41 1.58 18.26
CA ILE A 285 -15.54 1.06 19.31
C ILE A 285 -15.64 -0.47 19.30
N TYR A 286 -14.48 -1.12 19.37
CA TYR A 286 -14.34 -2.57 19.39
C TYR A 286 -13.47 -2.97 20.57
N GLU A 287 -13.89 -4.02 21.28
CA GLU A 287 -13.09 -4.68 22.29
C GLU A 287 -13.06 -6.17 21.98
N PHE A 288 -11.86 -6.71 21.86
CA PHE A 288 -11.67 -8.12 21.53
C PHE A 288 -10.31 -8.58 22.04
N ARG A 289 -9.96 -9.82 21.72
CA ARG A 289 -8.69 -10.42 22.08
C ARG A 289 -8.10 -11.15 20.89
N VAL A 290 -6.77 -11.15 20.84
CA VAL A 290 -5.98 -11.90 19.87
C VAL A 290 -5.13 -12.91 20.62
N ILE A 291 -4.98 -14.10 20.06
CA ILE A 291 -4.01 -15.08 20.56
C ILE A 291 -2.79 -15.02 19.65
N VAL A 292 -1.61 -14.89 20.25
CA VAL A 292 -0.32 -15.02 19.57
C VAL A 292 0.42 -16.25 20.08
N ASP A 293 1.19 -16.87 19.19
CA ASP A 293 2.01 -18.05 19.46
C ASP A 293 3.48 -17.65 19.48
N ILE A 294 4.09 -17.63 20.66
CA ILE A 294 5.44 -17.10 20.87
C ILE A 294 6.30 -18.07 21.68
N PRO A 295 7.63 -17.92 21.69
CA PRO A 295 8.51 -18.78 22.44
C PRO A 295 8.51 -18.43 23.92
N GLU A 296 9.04 -19.34 24.72
CA GLU A 296 9.22 -19.19 26.16
C GLU A 296 10.46 -18.37 26.53
N GLN A 297 10.63 -17.19 25.93
CA GLN A 297 11.76 -16.30 26.15
C GLN A 297 11.36 -14.82 26.07
N ASP A 298 12.26 -13.95 26.52
CA ASP A 298 12.12 -12.50 26.37
C ASP A 298 12.34 -12.07 24.91
N GLY A 299 11.73 -10.97 24.51
CA GLY A 299 11.89 -10.42 23.18
C GLY A 299 10.95 -9.27 22.90
N VAL A 300 10.62 -9.10 21.63
CA VAL A 300 9.80 -7.99 21.15
C VAL A 300 8.64 -8.54 20.34
N LEU A 301 7.43 -8.15 20.70
CA LEU A 301 6.24 -8.43 19.92
C LEU A 301 6.02 -7.27 18.94
N ILE A 302 5.79 -7.58 17.66
CA ILE A 302 5.62 -6.59 16.60
C ILE A 302 4.26 -6.82 15.94
N PHE A 303 3.52 -5.73 15.73
CA PHE A 303 2.32 -5.70 14.89
C PHE A 303 2.58 -4.82 13.67
N ARG A 304 2.46 -5.40 12.47
CA ARG A 304 2.70 -4.68 11.20
C ARG A 304 1.62 -5.01 10.18
N PRO A 305 0.43 -4.38 10.27
CA PRO A 305 -0.63 -4.59 9.29
C PRO A 305 -0.16 -4.14 7.89
N PRO A 306 -0.77 -4.67 6.83
CA PRO A 306 -0.49 -4.24 5.47
C PRO A 306 -0.63 -2.73 5.28
N ALA A 307 0.09 -2.19 4.30
CA ALA A 307 0.04 -0.78 3.91
C ALA A 307 0.51 0.23 4.98
N THR A 308 1.24 -0.20 6.01
CA THR A 308 1.99 0.72 6.90
C THR A 308 3.46 0.79 6.52
N THR A 309 4.07 1.97 6.73
CA THR A 309 5.52 2.18 6.53
C THR A 309 6.34 1.67 7.71
N ALA A 310 5.77 1.71 8.92
CA ALA A 310 6.34 1.18 10.15
C ALA A 310 5.26 0.37 10.91
N GLY A 311 5.69 -0.62 11.68
CA GLY A 311 4.83 -1.33 12.63
C GLY A 311 4.86 -0.69 14.01
N TRP A 312 4.27 -1.38 14.98
CA TRP A 312 4.38 -1.10 16.41
C TRP A 312 5.08 -2.24 17.10
N GLU A 313 5.89 -1.94 18.10
CA GLU A 313 6.62 -2.95 18.85
C GLU A 313 6.49 -2.77 20.37
N TRP A 314 6.31 -3.89 21.08
CA TRP A 314 6.17 -3.96 22.53
C TRP A 314 7.25 -4.88 23.09
N GLN A 315 7.92 -4.43 24.14
CA GLN A 315 8.84 -5.28 24.89
C GLN A 315 8.04 -6.36 25.63
N TYR A 316 8.39 -7.62 25.41
CA TYR A 316 7.76 -8.76 26.04
C TYR A 316 8.76 -9.46 26.95
N ALA A 317 8.45 -9.50 28.24
CA ALA A 317 9.18 -10.26 29.25
C ALA A 317 8.36 -11.49 29.66
N LYS A 318 9.02 -12.64 29.81
CA LYS A 318 8.38 -13.91 30.18
C LYS A 318 7.83 -13.89 31.61
#